data_AF-H2QZK0-F1
#
_entry.id   AF-H2QZK0-F1
#
_cell.length_a   1.000
_cell.length_b   1.000
_cell.length_c   1.000
_cell.angle_alpha   90.00
_cell.angle_beta   90.00
_cell.angle_gamma   90.00
#
_symmetry.space_group_name_H-M   'P 1'
#
loop_
_entity.id
_entity.type
_entity.pdbx_description
1 polymer ?
#
loop_
_entity_poly.entity_id
_entity_poly.type
_entity_poly.pdbx_seq_one_letter_code
_entity_poly.pdbx_strand_id
1 'polypeptide(L)'
;MKLSVCLLLVTLALCCYQANAEVCPALVSELLDFFFISEPLFKLSLAKFDAPPEAVAAKLGVKGCTDQMSLQKRGLIAEVLVKILKKCSV
;
A
#
# COMPACT_ATOMS: atom_id res chain seq x y z
N MET A 1 4.41 -29.24 -28.49
CA MET A 1 3.30 -28.45 -27.92
C MET A 1 2.96 -28.78 -26.46
N LYS A 2 3.11 -30.03 -25.97
CA LYS A 2 2.79 -30.39 -24.56
C LYS A 2 3.69 -29.72 -23.50
N LEU A 3 4.98 -29.55 -23.78
CA LEU A 3 5.94 -28.94 -22.83
C LEU A 3 5.66 -27.46 -22.55
N SER A 4 5.20 -26.71 -23.55
CA SER A 4 4.90 -25.28 -23.43
C SER A 4 3.74 -25.02 -22.48
N VAL A 5 2.71 -25.87 -22.49
CA VAL A 5 1.56 -25.77 -21.58
C VAL A 5 1.98 -26.07 -20.13
N CYS A 6 2.80 -27.10 -19.91
CA CYS A 6 3.31 -27.40 -18.57
C CYS A 6 4.18 -26.28 -18.02
N LEU A 7 5.05 -25.69 -18.85
CA LEU A 7 5.87 -24.54 -18.46
C LEU A 7 5.01 -23.33 -18.08
N LEU A 8 4.00 -23.00 -18.87
CA LEU A 8 3.07 -21.91 -18.56
C LEU A 8 2.32 -22.14 -17.25
N LEU A 9 1.86 -23.37 -16.98
CA LEU A 9 1.18 -23.71 -15.73
C LEU A 9 2.11 -23.61 -14.52
N VAL A 10 3.38 -24.03 -14.64
CA VAL A 10 4.38 -23.91 -13.58
C VAL A 10 4.72 -22.43 -13.35
N THR A 11 4.90 -21.64 -14.41
CA THR A 11 5.11 -20.19 -14.28
C THR A 11 3.91 -19.51 -13.64
N LEU A 12 2.68 -19.84 -14.03
CA LEU A 12 1.48 -19.28 -13.43
C LEU A 12 1.35 -19.69 -11.96
N ALA A 13 1.63 -20.96 -11.64
CA ALA A 13 1.64 -21.44 -10.27
C ALA A 13 2.69 -20.70 -9.43
N LEU A 14 3.91 -20.48 -9.94
CA LEU A 14 4.96 -19.76 -9.23
C LEU A 14 4.69 -18.25 -9.12
N CYS A 15 4.19 -17.63 -10.19
CA CYS A 15 3.86 -16.19 -10.21
C CYS A 15 2.60 -15.87 -9.39
N CYS A 16 1.68 -16.82 -9.23
CA CYS A 16 0.46 -16.66 -8.44
C CYS A 16 0.55 -17.29 -7.04
N TYR A 17 1.63 -18.01 -6.71
CA TYR A 17 1.82 -18.62 -5.38
C TYR A 17 1.85 -17.57 -4.25
N GLN A 18 2.32 -16.35 -4.55
CA GLN A 18 2.37 -15.23 -3.62
C GLN A 18 1.05 -14.45 -3.50
N ALA A 19 -0.01 -14.86 -4.20
CA ALA A 19 -1.35 -14.29 -3.99
C ALA A 19 -2.02 -14.92 -2.76
N ASN A 20 -1.34 -14.87 -1.61
CA ASN A 20 -1.83 -15.40 -0.33
C ASN A 20 -2.86 -14.47 0.36
N ALA A 21 -3.41 -13.49 -0.37
CA ALA A 21 -4.32 -12.43 0.10
C ALA A 21 -3.80 -11.61 1.30
N GLU A 22 -2.57 -11.86 1.74
CA GLU A 22 -1.97 -11.22 2.89
C GLU A 22 -1.65 -9.76 2.56
N VAL A 23 -2.05 -8.86 3.45
CA VAL A 23 -1.82 -7.45 3.24
C VAL A 23 -0.33 -7.15 3.38
N CYS A 24 0.24 -6.51 2.36
CA CYS A 24 1.65 -6.09 2.36
C CYS A 24 1.96 -5.16 3.56
N PRO A 25 2.88 -5.53 4.47
CA PRO A 25 3.21 -4.69 5.62
C PRO A 25 3.69 -3.29 5.24
N ALA A 26 4.42 -3.16 4.12
CA ALA A 26 4.91 -1.88 3.64
C ALA A 26 3.78 -0.92 3.24
N LEU A 27 2.67 -1.46 2.71
CA LEU A 27 1.46 -0.68 2.40
C LEU A 27 0.77 -0.20 3.68
N VAL A 28 0.66 -1.07 4.69
CA VAL A 28 0.06 -0.68 5.99
C VAL A 28 0.87 0.44 6.64
N SER A 29 2.19 0.31 6.69
CA SER A 29 3.07 1.36 7.22
C SER A 29 2.96 2.66 6.43
N GLU A 30 2.92 2.59 5.10
CA GLU A 30 2.73 3.78 4.25
C GLU A 30 1.42 4.49 4.55
N LEU A 31 0.30 3.77 4.68
CA LEU A 31 -1.01 4.35 4.99
C LEU A 31 -1.02 5.01 6.38
N LEU A 32 -0.39 4.40 7.38
CA LEU A 32 -0.29 4.99 8.72
C LEU A 32 0.58 6.25 8.71
N ASP A 33 1.73 6.20 8.05
CA ASP A 33 2.60 7.38 7.84
C ASP A 33 1.80 8.50 7.17
N PHE A 34 1.10 8.19 6.08
CA PHE A 34 0.28 9.13 5.32
C PHE A 34 -0.69 9.90 6.21
N PHE A 35 -1.36 9.22 7.15
CA PHE A 35 -2.32 9.84 8.06
C PHE A 35 -1.69 10.68 9.18
N PHE A 36 -0.54 10.25 9.72
CA PHE A 36 -0.08 10.72 11.04
C PHE A 36 1.28 11.43 11.07
N ILE A 37 2.15 11.26 10.07
CA ILE A 37 3.44 11.97 10.04
C ILE A 37 3.38 13.19 9.13
N SER A 38 4.34 14.11 9.29
CA SER A 38 4.41 15.32 8.47
C SER A 38 4.75 15.02 7.01
N GLU A 39 4.34 15.89 6.09
CA GLU A 39 4.62 15.74 4.65
C GLU A 39 6.10 15.53 4.31
N PRO A 40 7.08 16.25 4.90
CA PRO A 40 8.49 16.01 4.62
C PRO A 40 8.94 14.60 5.04
N LEU A 41 8.50 14.12 6.21
CA LEU A 41 8.85 12.78 6.69
C LEU A 41 8.18 11.69 5.84
N PHE A 42 6.93 11.92 5.44
CA PHE A 42 6.21 11.02 4.53
C PHE A 42 6.88 10.94 3.16
N LYS A 43 7.32 12.08 2.60
CA LYS A 43 8.08 12.10 1.34
C LYS A 43 9.36 11.26 1.44
N LEU A 44 10.06 11.31 2.57
CA LEU A 44 11.23 10.45 2.81
C LEU A 44 10.83 8.98 2.91
N SER A 45 9.72 8.64 3.56
CA SER A 45 9.26 7.26 3.68
C SER A 45 8.80 6.65 2.35
N LEU A 46 8.42 7.48 1.36
CA LEU A 46 8.11 7.03 0.00
C LEU A 46 9.33 6.59 -0.81
N ALA A 47 10.55 7.04 -0.47
CA ALA A 47 11.77 6.74 -1.22
C ALA A 47 12.06 5.23 -1.32
N LYS A 48 11.57 4.44 -0.35
CA LYS A 48 11.72 2.97 -0.31
C LYS A 48 11.02 2.24 -1.45
N PHE A 49 10.11 2.89 -2.18
CA PHE A 49 9.32 2.28 -3.25
C PHE A 49 9.87 2.53 -4.65
N ASP A 50 10.91 3.36 -4.80
CA ASP A 50 11.49 3.75 -6.10
C ASP A 50 10.42 4.18 -7.13
N ALA A 51 9.41 4.91 -6.64
CA ALA A 51 8.26 5.31 -7.45
C ALA A 51 8.61 6.46 -8.40
N PRO A 52 7.99 6.53 -9.60
CA PRO A 52 8.21 7.63 -10.51
C PRO A 52 7.82 8.97 -9.86
N PRO A 53 8.53 10.08 -10.20
CA PRO A 53 8.29 11.38 -9.57
C PRO A 53 6.84 11.87 -9.66
N GLU A 54 6.15 11.54 -10.75
CA GLU A 54 4.72 11.84 -10.94
C GLU A 54 3.83 11.19 -9.88
N ALA A 55 4.05 9.91 -9.57
CA ALA A 55 3.28 9.19 -8.55
C ALA A 55 3.54 9.74 -7.15
N VAL A 56 4.79 10.11 -6.86
CA VAL A 56 5.16 10.78 -5.59
C VAL A 56 4.45 12.13 -5.49
N ALA A 57 4.47 12.95 -6.53
CA ALA A 57 3.80 14.25 -6.55
C ALA A 57 2.28 14.11 -6.37
N ALA A 58 1.64 13.16 -7.06
CA ALA A 58 0.21 12.89 -6.91
C ALA A 58 -0.13 12.48 -5.47
N LYS A 59 0.66 11.58 -4.87
CA LYS A 59 0.46 11.13 -3.49
C LYS A 59 0.63 12.27 -2.48
N LEU A 60 1.63 13.13 -2.67
CA LEU A 60 1.83 14.32 -1.84
C LEU A 60 0.68 15.33 -1.99
N GLY A 61 0.11 15.47 -3.19
CA GLY A 61 -1.10 16.28 -3.40
C GLY A 61 -2.28 15.82 -2.54
N VAL A 62 -2.54 14.51 -2.49
CA VAL A 62 -3.60 13.95 -1.61
C VAL A 62 -3.24 14.10 -0.13
N LYS A 63 -1.96 14.00 0.22
CA LYS A 63 -1.50 14.25 1.59
C LYS A 63 -1.80 15.68 2.03
N GLY A 64 -1.54 16.68 1.18
CA GLY A 64 -1.86 18.08 1.48
C GLY A 64 -3.34 18.29 1.83
N CYS A 65 -4.26 17.61 1.15
CA CYS A 65 -5.69 17.63 1.51
C CYS A 65 -5.97 16.92 2.83
N THR A 66 -5.37 15.75 3.04
CA THR A 66 -5.53 14.96 4.27
C THR A 66 -4.97 15.70 5.49
N ASP A 67 -3.89 16.46 5.29
CA ASP A 67 -3.22 17.24 6.32
C ASP A 67 -4.02 18.47 6.78
N GLN A 68 -5.07 18.86 6.05
CA GLN A 68 -6.04 19.87 6.50
C GLN A 68 -7.14 19.27 7.38
N MET A 69 -7.28 17.94 7.43
CA MET A 69 -8.26 17.28 8.29
C MET A 69 -7.80 17.32 9.75
N SER A 70 -8.73 17.51 10.68
CA SER A 70 -8.48 17.34 12.11
C SER A 70 -7.95 15.95 12.43
N LEU A 71 -7.05 15.84 13.41
CA LEU A 71 -6.45 14.56 13.84
C LEU A 71 -7.52 13.51 14.18
N GLN A 72 -8.63 13.90 14.81
CA GLN A 72 -9.73 13.01 15.16
C GLN A 72 -10.34 12.33 13.93
N LYS A 73 -10.60 13.08 12.85
CA LYS A 73 -11.13 12.53 11.59
C LYS A 73 -10.15 11.56 10.94
N ARG A 74 -8.85 11.86 10.96
CA ARG A 74 -7.82 10.93 10.45
C ARG A 74 -7.76 9.64 11.28
N GLY A 75 -7.88 9.78 12.61
CA GLY A 75 -7.97 8.65 13.55
C GLY A 75 -9.15 7.72 13.23
N LEU A 76 -10.33 8.28 12.95
CA LEU A 76 -11.51 7.49 12.56
C LEU A 76 -11.29 6.73 11.25
N ILE A 77 -10.62 7.34 10.26
CA ILE A 77 -10.29 6.67 8.99
C ILE A 77 -9.28 5.54 9.22
N ALA A 78 -8.24 5.78 10.03
CA ALA A 78 -7.26 4.76 10.39
C ALA A 78 -7.91 3.58 11.15
N GLU A 79 -8.91 3.84 11.99
CA GLU A 79 -9.67 2.77 12.66
C GLU A 79 -10.45 1.91 11.65
N VAL A 80 -11.06 2.53 10.64
CA VAL A 80 -11.71 1.82 9.53
C VAL A 80 -10.69 0.97 8.76
N LEU A 81 -9.51 1.51 8.48
CA LEU A 81 -8.41 0.76 7.85
C LEU A 81 -8.05 -0.48 8.69
N VAL A 82 -7.85 -0.34 10.01
CA VAL A 82 -7.55 -1.48 10.89
C VAL A 82 -8.65 -2.55 10.85
N LYS A 83 -9.93 -2.14 10.79
CA LYS A 83 -11.04 -3.08 10.64
C LYS A 83 -11.02 -3.82 9.30
N ILE A 84 -10.62 -3.16 8.21
CA ILE A 84 -10.44 -3.79 6.89
C ILE A 84 -9.29 -4.79 6.94
N LEU A 85 -8.13 -4.39 7.48
CA LEU A 85 -6.96 -5.26 7.59
C LEU A 85 -7.27 -6.55 8.37
N LYS A 86 -7.99 -6.45 9.49
CA LYS A 86 -8.42 -7.62 10.26
C LYS A 86 -9.34 -8.58 9.50
N LYS A 87 -10.08 -8.10 8.48
CA LYS A 87 -10.93 -8.94 7.64
C LYS A 87 -10.17 -9.55 6.46
N CYS A 88 -9.21 -8.83 5.90
CA CYS A 88 -8.47 -9.24 4.71
C CYS A 88 -7.21 -10.04 5.00
N SER A 89 -6.64 -9.93 6.21
CA SER A 89 -5.50 -10.73 6.67
C SER A 89 -5.90 -12.11 7.22
N VAL A 90 -7.11 -12.60 6.89
CA VAL A 90 -7.64 -13.93 7.27
C VAL A 90 -7.77 -14.80 6.03
#